data_AF-A0A812N2U3-F1
#
_entry.id   AF-A0A812N2U3-F1
#
_cell.length_a   1.000
_cell.length_b   1.000
_cell.length_c   1.000
_cell.angle_alpha   90.00
_cell.angle_beta   90.00
_cell.angle_gamma   90.00
#
_symmetry.space_group_name_H-M   'P 1'
#
loop_
_entity.id
_entity.type
_entity.pdbx_description
1 polymer ?
#
loop_
_entity_poly.entity_id
_entity_poly.type
_entity_poly.pdbx_seq_one_letter_code
_entity_poly.pdbx_strand_id
1 'polypeptide(L)'
;MDLSDVTPQMVKSSLEGLEHYACLGLDISARGAAGQALNRALDKAPQVKQDVYKWLTEDLKKKFRATWAIERSFEKVVKQRVRTVRNVTRQQELGSWKSHLQLCVFFGGSSEPEAIRQADNYVAMCRQFGEVFCEWNVWTKAENFLLVEKLSSSTQEEEWKEIASQCDCSPTYETEAYQIKARRKFAAAKGLPFEAVSLKDIEDSDLGLQGYAEMIITVPGIEVVEDDSKEQTSGRKTNKRKQIKDEEKPAAVTDKNQETAEKQPKQPKTEKTDKGDNKKPKAKAKPKEASAKDAENGARHIVLQIQRATQTMDRLQESLADEPWAVPLMKEFKTMQAMLKEQLAPKDGDNIQEFVNELKICVFSGTGPGGLKTLKKQYKDRYVPNLALFADRCKGPAQQ
;
A
#
# COMPACT_ATOMS: atom_id res chain seq x y z
N MET A 1 5.65 20.24 47.79
CA MET A 1 4.20 20.26 47.52
C MET A 1 3.71 18.85 47.64
N ASP A 2 2.63 18.65 48.38
CA ASP A 2 1.98 17.35 48.42
C ASP A 2 1.21 17.14 47.10
N LEU A 3 1.19 15.92 46.58
CA LEU A 3 0.55 15.60 45.29
C LEU A 3 -0.98 15.81 45.35
N SER A 4 -1.56 15.76 46.55
CA SER A 4 -2.96 16.04 46.84
C SER A 4 -3.38 17.50 46.60
N ASP A 5 -2.42 18.42 46.56
CA ASP A 5 -2.69 19.86 46.45
C ASP A 5 -2.70 20.34 44.98
N VAL A 6 -2.32 19.48 44.03
CA VAL A 6 -2.25 19.82 42.60
C VAL A 6 -3.57 19.49 41.91
N THR A 7 -4.35 20.52 41.59
CA THR A 7 -5.60 20.34 40.84
C THR A 7 -5.38 20.31 39.33
N PRO A 8 -6.25 19.64 38.54
CA PRO A 8 -6.19 19.68 37.07
C PRO A 8 -6.24 21.10 36.50
N GLN A 9 -6.96 22.01 37.17
CA GLN A 9 -7.03 23.42 36.78
C GLN A 9 -5.68 24.12 36.92
N MET A 10 -4.91 23.86 37.98
CA MET A 10 -3.58 24.43 38.18
C MET A 10 -2.59 24.02 37.09
N VAL A 11 -2.69 22.76 36.65
CA VAL A 11 -1.86 22.25 35.53
C VAL A 11 -2.30 22.87 34.20
N LYS A 12 -3.61 23.01 33.96
CA LYS A 12 -4.15 23.65 32.75
C LYS A 12 -3.86 25.16 32.67
N SER A 13 -3.85 25.86 33.80
CA SER A 13 -3.59 27.31 33.87
C SER A 13 -2.09 27.65 33.97
N SER A 14 -1.22 26.64 34.09
CA SER A 14 0.22 26.84 34.11
C SER A 14 0.73 27.35 32.76
N LEU A 15 1.82 28.11 32.77
CA LEU A 15 2.41 28.68 31.56
C LEU A 15 3.00 27.58 30.66
N GLU A 16 3.41 26.47 31.28
CA GLU A 16 4.00 25.32 30.62
C GLU A 16 2.93 24.37 30.03
N GLY A 17 1.73 24.34 30.62
CA GLY A 17 0.58 23.57 30.14
C GLY A 17 0.65 22.06 30.45
N LEU A 18 -0.47 21.37 30.22
CA LEU A 18 -0.63 19.94 30.52
C LEU A 18 0.38 19.07 29.77
N GLU A 19 0.67 19.41 28.52
CA GLU A 19 1.56 18.62 27.66
C GLU A 19 3.01 18.65 28.15
N HIS A 20 3.44 19.76 28.76
CA HIS A 20 4.78 19.86 29.32
C HIS A 20 4.95 18.91 30.52
N TYR A 21 4.02 18.95 31.46
CA TYR A 21 4.09 18.11 32.66
C TYR A 21 3.88 16.63 32.34
N ALA A 22 3.04 16.30 31.34
CA ALA A 22 2.83 14.92 30.90
C ALA A 22 4.02 14.35 30.10
N CYS A 23 4.84 15.20 29.47
CA CYS A 23 6.07 14.80 28.79
C CYS A 23 7.34 15.03 29.62
N LEU A 24 7.23 15.37 30.90
CA LEU A 24 8.39 15.67 31.73
C LEU A 24 9.32 14.44 31.80
N GLY A 25 10.56 14.59 31.34
CA GLY A 25 11.54 13.48 31.26
C GLY A 25 11.50 12.67 29.96
N LEU A 26 10.57 12.94 29.02
CA LEU A 26 10.58 12.38 27.68
C LEU A 26 11.39 13.26 26.71
N ASP A 27 12.24 12.64 25.89
CA ASP A 27 12.92 13.34 24.80
C ASP A 27 11.96 13.54 23.61
N ILE A 28 11.26 14.68 23.65
CA ILE A 28 10.33 15.16 22.61
C ILE A 28 11.03 15.94 21.48
N SER A 29 12.37 15.91 21.42
CA SER A 29 13.11 16.52 20.32
C SER A 29 12.86 15.76 19.01
N ALA A 30 13.11 16.41 17.87
CA ALA A 30 12.96 15.76 16.56
C ALA A 30 13.87 14.53 16.39
N ARG A 31 14.98 14.46 17.14
CA ARG A 31 15.92 13.33 17.12
C ARG A 31 15.68 12.32 18.24
N GLY A 32 14.89 12.68 19.24
CA GLY A 32 14.50 11.84 20.35
C GLY A 32 13.64 10.66 19.93
N ALA A 33 13.49 9.69 20.83
CA ALA A 33 12.75 8.46 20.55
C ALA A 33 11.30 8.72 20.11
N ALA A 34 10.61 9.65 20.78
CA ALA A 34 9.25 10.06 20.43
C ALA A 34 9.20 10.74 19.06
N GLY A 35 10.16 11.62 18.75
CA GLY A 35 10.26 12.29 17.46
C GLY A 35 10.51 11.33 16.29
N GLN A 36 11.39 10.34 16.48
CA GLN A 36 11.65 9.31 15.47
C GLN A 36 10.44 8.39 15.27
N ALA A 37 9.74 8.04 16.35
CA ALA A 37 8.53 7.23 16.28
C ALA A 37 7.39 7.97 15.55
N LEU A 38 7.22 9.28 15.84
CA LEU A 38 6.28 10.12 15.11
C LEU A 38 6.65 10.22 13.62
N ASN A 39 7.93 10.46 13.29
CA ASN A 39 8.35 10.55 11.89
C ASN A 39 8.02 9.27 11.10
N ARG A 40 8.24 8.09 11.70
CA ARG A 40 7.85 6.80 11.08
C ARG A 40 6.34 6.66 10.92
N ALA A 41 5.55 7.22 11.85
CA ALA A 41 4.08 7.24 11.74
C ALA A 41 3.63 8.19 10.62
N LEU A 42 4.24 9.37 10.53
CA LEU A 42 4.01 10.34 9.46
C LEU A 42 4.45 9.81 8.09
N ASP A 43 5.50 8.99 8.01
CA ASP A 43 5.89 8.31 6.77
C ASP A 43 4.82 7.32 6.27
N LYS A 44 3.99 6.78 7.17
CA LYS A 44 2.84 5.93 6.82
C LYS A 44 1.58 6.74 6.48
N ALA A 45 1.53 8.01 6.88
CA ALA A 45 0.43 8.93 6.63
C ALA A 45 0.95 10.19 5.90
N PRO A 46 1.34 10.06 4.61
CA PRO A 46 2.03 11.13 3.88
C PRO A 46 1.20 12.42 3.78
N GLN A 47 -0.12 12.31 3.73
CA GLN A 47 -1.04 13.46 3.72
C GLN A 47 -0.88 14.32 4.98
N VAL A 48 -0.98 13.73 6.17
CA VAL A 48 -0.79 14.44 7.45
C VAL A 48 0.61 15.05 7.56
N LYS A 49 1.62 14.34 7.05
CA LYS A 49 3.00 14.83 7.02
C LYS A 49 3.15 16.09 6.16
N GLN A 50 2.56 16.09 4.97
CA GLN A 50 2.72 17.16 3.98
C GLN A 50 1.81 18.36 4.25
N ASP A 51 0.56 18.11 4.64
CA ASP A 51 -0.47 19.15 4.74
C ASP A 51 -0.54 19.80 6.11
N VAL A 52 -0.17 19.06 7.17
CA VAL A 52 -0.27 19.56 8.55
C VAL A 52 1.12 19.76 9.13
N TYR A 53 1.87 18.67 9.35
CA TYR A 53 3.09 18.71 10.17
C TYR A 53 4.22 19.58 9.59
N LYS A 54 4.37 19.61 8.26
CA LYS A 54 5.41 20.37 7.57
C LYS A 54 5.28 21.89 7.77
N TRP A 55 4.04 22.38 7.85
CA TRP A 55 3.75 23.81 7.89
C TRP A 55 3.86 24.40 9.29
N LEU A 56 3.73 23.58 10.33
CA LEU A 56 3.88 24.01 11.72
C LEU A 56 5.24 24.69 11.99
N THR A 57 5.24 25.62 12.95
CA THR A 57 6.48 26.20 13.52
C THR A 57 7.21 25.16 14.38
N GLU A 58 8.50 25.37 14.69
CA GLU A 58 9.24 24.39 15.51
C GLU A 58 8.64 24.22 16.92
N ASP A 59 8.09 25.29 17.50
CA ASP A 59 7.39 25.23 18.78
C ASP A 59 6.11 24.40 18.70
N LEU A 60 5.31 24.59 17.63
CA LEU A 60 4.10 23.80 17.41
C LEU A 60 4.43 22.36 17.03
N LYS A 61 5.50 22.09 16.28
CA LYS A 61 5.98 20.72 16.05
C LYS A 61 6.41 20.04 17.34
N LYS A 62 6.99 20.80 18.29
CA LYS A 62 7.37 20.28 19.61
C LYS A 62 6.12 19.96 20.44
N LYS A 63 5.11 20.83 20.44
CA LYS A 63 3.80 20.56 21.07
C LYS A 63 3.09 19.36 20.44
N PHE A 64 3.01 19.32 19.11
CA PHE A 64 2.45 18.20 18.36
C PHE A 64 3.15 16.87 18.69
N ARG A 65 4.49 16.86 18.79
CA ARG A 65 5.27 15.69 19.25
C ARG A 65 4.91 15.30 20.69
N ALA A 66 4.76 16.28 21.58
CA ALA A 66 4.39 16.04 22.97
C ALA A 66 2.97 15.46 23.07
N THR A 67 1.97 16.07 22.44
CA THR A 67 0.58 15.57 22.39
C THR A 67 0.51 14.16 21.83
N TRP A 68 1.19 13.89 20.72
CA TRP A 68 1.24 12.55 20.12
C TRP A 68 1.91 11.51 21.02
N ALA A 69 2.99 11.89 21.72
CA ALA A 69 3.66 11.02 22.67
C ALA A 69 2.80 10.74 23.91
N ILE A 70 2.05 11.74 24.37
CA ILE A 70 1.10 11.65 25.48
C ILE A 70 -0.02 10.68 25.12
N GLU A 71 -0.68 10.87 23.98
CA GLU A 71 -1.74 9.96 23.50
C GLU A 71 -1.29 8.49 23.48
N ARG A 72 -0.05 8.25 23.05
CA ARG A 72 0.59 6.92 23.07
C ARG A 72 0.94 6.41 24.47
N SER A 73 1.35 7.28 25.38
CA SER A 73 1.65 6.91 26.77
C SER A 73 0.38 6.66 27.61
N PHE A 74 -0.72 7.34 27.28
CA PHE A 74 -2.05 7.18 27.88
C PHE A 74 -2.95 6.23 27.09
N GLU A 75 -2.39 5.53 26.09
CA GLU A 75 -3.00 4.43 25.35
C GLU A 75 -3.20 3.24 26.31
N LYS A 76 -4.11 3.41 27.28
CA LYS A 76 -4.91 2.33 27.85
C LYS A 76 -5.63 1.73 26.66
N VAL A 77 -4.98 0.72 26.09
CA VAL A 77 -5.41 -0.21 25.06
C VAL A 77 -6.94 -0.40 25.08
N VAL A 78 -7.68 0.44 24.38
CA VAL A 78 -9.02 0.09 23.90
C VAL A 78 -8.82 -0.46 22.50
N LYS A 79 -8.33 -1.70 22.45
CA LYS A 79 -8.34 -2.50 21.21
C LYS A 79 -9.80 -2.81 20.89
N GLN A 80 -10.45 -1.96 20.11
CA GLN A 80 -11.72 -2.34 19.49
C GLN A 80 -11.42 -3.30 18.34
N ARG A 81 -11.69 -4.58 18.57
CA ARG A 81 -11.81 -5.56 17.50
C ARG A 81 -13.17 -5.37 16.84
N VAL A 82 -13.18 -4.83 15.63
CA VAL A 82 -14.40 -4.79 14.83
C VAL A 82 -14.49 -6.11 14.08
N ARG A 83 -15.51 -6.90 14.41
CA ARG A 83 -15.88 -8.12 13.69
C ARG A 83 -16.86 -7.72 12.59
N THR A 84 -16.43 -7.80 11.33
CA THR A 84 -17.32 -7.62 10.20
C THR A 84 -17.69 -9.00 9.68
N VAL A 85 -18.96 -9.36 9.83
CA VAL A 85 -19.52 -10.59 9.26
C VAL A 85 -20.22 -10.20 7.95
N ARG A 86 -19.72 -10.70 6.83
CA ARG A 86 -20.36 -10.54 5.53
C ARG A 86 -20.96 -11.87 5.11
N ASN A 87 -22.28 -11.87 4.97
CA ASN A 87 -23.00 -13.01 4.41
C ASN A 87 -23.24 -12.74 2.93
N VAL A 88 -22.65 -13.58 2.06
CA VAL A 88 -22.92 -13.55 0.62
C VAL A 88 -23.76 -14.77 0.29
N THR A 89 -25.04 -14.54 -0.01
CA THR A 89 -25.94 -15.58 -0.52
C THR A 89 -25.93 -15.51 -2.04
N ARG A 90 -25.43 -16.56 -2.68
CA ARG A 90 -25.50 -16.71 -4.14
C ARG A 90 -26.59 -17.73 -4.46
N GLN A 91 -27.59 -17.31 -5.22
CA GLN A 91 -28.56 -18.22 -5.82
C GLN A 91 -28.10 -18.50 -7.25
N GLN A 92 -28.03 -19.78 -7.61
CA GLN A 92 -27.79 -20.24 -8.98
C GLN A 92 -28.87 -21.23 -9.35
N GLU A 93 -29.35 -21.13 -10.58
CA GLU A 93 -30.21 -22.13 -11.18
C GLU A 93 -29.33 -23.01 -12.08
N LEU A 94 -29.25 -24.29 -11.74
CA LEU A 94 -28.47 -25.27 -12.49
C LEU A 94 -29.44 -26.24 -13.16
N GLY A 95 -29.47 -26.19 -14.50
CA GLY A 95 -30.20 -27.15 -15.32
C GLY A 95 -29.37 -28.40 -15.55
N SER A 96 -29.94 -29.57 -15.34
CA SER A 96 -29.31 -30.85 -15.66
C SER A 96 -30.30 -31.82 -16.31
N TRP A 97 -29.84 -32.54 -17.33
CA TRP A 97 -30.66 -33.53 -18.02
C TRP A 97 -30.69 -34.84 -17.24
N LYS A 98 -31.89 -35.31 -16.88
CA LYS A 98 -32.11 -36.50 -16.06
C LYS A 98 -33.05 -37.46 -16.78
N SER A 99 -32.70 -38.74 -16.81
CA SER A 99 -33.64 -39.79 -17.21
C SER A 99 -34.79 -39.91 -16.20
N HIS A 100 -35.91 -40.51 -16.62
CA HIS A 100 -37.03 -40.82 -15.72
C HIS A 100 -36.59 -41.54 -14.44
N LEU A 101 -35.72 -42.55 -14.56
CA LEU A 101 -35.19 -43.27 -13.41
C LEU A 101 -34.42 -42.35 -12.44
N GLN A 102 -33.62 -41.42 -12.96
CA GLN A 102 -32.89 -40.46 -12.14
C GLN A 102 -33.82 -39.44 -11.48
N LEU A 103 -34.95 -39.09 -12.11
CA LEU A 103 -35.99 -38.28 -11.49
C LEU A 103 -36.67 -39.03 -10.34
N CYS A 104 -36.99 -40.31 -10.51
CA CYS A 104 -37.51 -41.14 -9.41
C CYS A 104 -36.54 -41.17 -8.23
N VAL A 105 -35.24 -41.33 -8.50
CA VAL A 105 -34.19 -41.27 -7.45
C VAL A 105 -34.15 -39.88 -6.79
N PHE A 106 -34.27 -38.81 -7.56
CA PHE A 106 -34.29 -37.44 -7.06
C PHE A 106 -35.47 -37.17 -6.12
N PHE A 107 -36.67 -37.65 -6.46
CA PHE A 107 -37.87 -37.41 -5.65
C PHE A 107 -38.00 -38.31 -4.40
N GLY A 108 -37.23 -39.38 -4.28
CA GLY A 108 -37.27 -40.24 -3.09
C GLY A 108 -36.86 -41.71 -3.30
N GLY A 109 -36.59 -42.13 -4.53
CA GLY A 109 -36.17 -43.48 -4.87
C GLY A 109 -37.13 -44.21 -5.80
N SER A 110 -36.61 -45.17 -6.59
CA SER A 110 -37.42 -45.96 -7.54
C SER A 110 -38.29 -47.04 -6.88
N SER A 111 -38.20 -47.19 -5.56
CA SER A 111 -39.04 -48.11 -4.77
C SER A 111 -40.23 -47.42 -4.11
N GLU A 112 -40.26 -46.09 -4.08
CA GLU A 112 -41.32 -45.32 -3.42
C GLU A 112 -42.40 -44.93 -4.44
N PRO A 113 -43.66 -45.41 -4.29
CA PRO A 113 -44.71 -45.14 -5.26
C PRO A 113 -44.98 -43.64 -5.47
N GLU A 114 -44.85 -42.86 -4.41
CA GLU A 114 -45.06 -41.41 -4.46
C GLU A 114 -43.96 -40.68 -5.25
N ALA A 115 -42.70 -41.13 -5.15
CA ALA A 115 -41.60 -40.57 -5.93
C ALA A 115 -41.75 -40.88 -7.44
N ILE A 116 -42.22 -42.10 -7.77
CA ILE A 116 -42.53 -42.49 -9.15
C ILE A 116 -43.66 -41.60 -9.70
N ARG A 117 -44.74 -41.42 -8.94
CA ARG A 117 -45.87 -40.56 -9.32
C ARG A 117 -45.43 -39.11 -9.56
N GLN A 118 -44.54 -38.58 -8.73
CA GLN A 118 -43.99 -37.23 -8.89
C GLN A 118 -43.09 -37.12 -10.14
N ALA A 119 -42.25 -38.12 -10.41
CA ALA A 119 -41.45 -38.19 -11.63
C ALA A 119 -42.33 -38.25 -12.90
N ASP A 120 -43.39 -39.08 -12.89
CA ASP A 120 -44.32 -39.20 -14.01
C ASP A 120 -45.04 -37.87 -14.32
N ASN A 121 -45.51 -37.18 -13.27
CA ASN A 121 -46.12 -35.87 -13.42
C ASN A 121 -45.13 -34.84 -13.99
N TYR A 122 -43.88 -34.88 -13.53
CA TYR A 122 -42.82 -33.99 -14.02
C TYR A 122 -42.51 -34.24 -15.51
N VAL A 123 -42.41 -35.52 -15.91
CA VAL A 123 -42.22 -35.92 -17.29
C VAL A 123 -43.39 -35.51 -18.17
N ALA A 124 -44.64 -35.70 -17.70
CA ALA A 124 -45.83 -35.27 -18.42
C ALA A 124 -45.82 -33.75 -18.67
N MET A 125 -45.42 -32.96 -17.65
CA MET A 125 -45.25 -31.52 -17.78
C MET A 125 -44.16 -31.15 -18.79
N CYS A 126 -42.98 -31.77 -18.73
CA CYS A 126 -41.90 -31.49 -19.68
C CYS A 126 -42.35 -31.75 -21.13
N ARG A 127 -43.07 -32.85 -21.37
CA ARG A 127 -43.65 -33.17 -22.69
C ARG A 127 -44.69 -32.15 -23.14
N GLN A 128 -45.49 -31.62 -22.21
CA GLN A 128 -46.48 -30.58 -22.52
C GLN A 128 -45.82 -29.27 -23.01
N PHE A 129 -44.65 -28.91 -22.47
CA PHE A 129 -43.90 -27.73 -22.90
C PHE A 129 -43.01 -27.97 -24.13
N GLY A 130 -42.95 -29.20 -24.64
CA GLY A 130 -42.32 -29.56 -25.91
C GLY A 130 -40.82 -29.87 -25.83
N GLU A 131 -40.16 -29.79 -26.98
CA GLU A 131 -38.76 -30.23 -27.19
C GLU A 131 -37.73 -29.47 -26.35
N VAL A 132 -38.09 -28.33 -25.76
CA VAL A 132 -37.18 -27.52 -24.94
C VAL A 132 -36.81 -28.21 -23.62
N PHE A 133 -37.69 -29.07 -23.09
CA PHE A 133 -37.51 -29.75 -21.81
C PHE A 133 -37.31 -31.26 -21.94
N CYS A 134 -37.24 -31.76 -23.17
CA CYS A 134 -37.12 -33.18 -23.50
C CYS A 134 -35.99 -33.37 -24.52
N GLU A 135 -34.97 -34.16 -24.19
CA GLU A 135 -33.88 -34.51 -25.09
C GLU A 135 -33.75 -36.02 -25.23
N TRP A 136 -33.56 -36.52 -26.45
CA TRP A 136 -33.30 -37.93 -26.68
C TRP A 136 -31.83 -38.27 -26.42
N ASN A 137 -31.57 -39.14 -25.45
CA ASN A 137 -30.22 -39.61 -25.18
C ASN A 137 -29.86 -40.80 -26.08
N VAL A 138 -28.92 -40.58 -27.00
CA VAL A 138 -28.50 -41.57 -28.00
C VAL A 138 -27.83 -42.80 -27.38
N TRP A 139 -27.20 -42.66 -26.21
CA TRP A 139 -26.44 -43.73 -25.55
C TRP A 139 -27.35 -44.65 -24.74
N THR A 140 -28.22 -44.07 -23.91
CA THR A 140 -29.15 -44.84 -23.08
C THR A 140 -30.41 -45.26 -23.83
N LYS A 141 -30.63 -44.72 -25.04
CA LYS A 141 -31.84 -44.95 -25.85
C LYS A 141 -33.12 -44.62 -25.06
N ALA A 142 -33.07 -43.52 -24.33
CA ALA A 142 -34.16 -43.05 -23.49
C ALA A 142 -34.28 -41.52 -23.55
N GLU A 143 -35.48 -41.02 -23.26
CA GLU A 143 -35.72 -39.59 -23.08
C GLU A 143 -35.14 -39.11 -21.75
N ASN A 144 -34.44 -37.98 -21.82
CA ASN A 144 -33.99 -37.21 -20.68
C ASN A 144 -34.81 -35.93 -20.58
N PHE A 145 -35.02 -35.47 -19.35
CA PHE A 145 -35.84 -34.31 -19.02
C PHE A 145 -34.98 -33.28 -18.28
N LEU A 146 -35.15 -32.01 -18.60
CA LEU A 146 -34.38 -30.93 -17.99
C LEU A 146 -34.90 -30.66 -16.58
N LEU A 147 -34.11 -31.02 -15.57
CA LEU A 147 -34.36 -30.68 -14.17
C LEU A 147 -33.63 -29.38 -13.83
N VAL A 148 -34.36 -28.35 -13.41
CA VAL A 148 -33.78 -27.08 -12.96
C VAL A 148 -33.76 -27.04 -11.43
N GLU A 149 -32.56 -27.07 -10.86
CA GLU A 149 -32.35 -27.02 -9.41
C GLU A 149 -31.94 -25.61 -9.01
N LYS A 150 -32.64 -25.04 -8.01
CA LYS A 150 -32.25 -23.76 -7.42
C LYS A 150 -31.31 -24.02 -6.25
N LEU A 151 -30.01 -23.81 -6.50
CA LEU A 151 -28.98 -23.93 -5.49
C LEU A 151 -28.74 -22.58 -4.81
N SER A 152 -28.99 -22.51 -3.51
CA SER A 152 -28.58 -21.38 -2.68
C SER A 152 -27.31 -21.75 -1.90
N SER A 153 -26.18 -21.13 -2.24
CA SER A 153 -24.98 -21.21 -1.42
C SER A 153 -24.88 -19.95 -0.55
N SER A 154 -24.77 -20.13 0.76
CA SER A 154 -24.45 -19.05 1.70
C SER A 154 -22.99 -19.15 2.09
N THR A 155 -22.20 -18.12 1.82
CA THR A 155 -20.81 -18.01 2.28
C THR A 155 -20.74 -16.91 3.31
N GLN A 156 -20.28 -17.27 4.51
CA GLN A 156 -20.02 -16.34 5.60
C GLN A 156 -18.53 -16.02 5.60
N GLU A 157 -18.19 -14.77 5.28
CA GLU A 157 -16.84 -14.25 5.39
C GLU A 157 -16.74 -13.46 6.69
N GLU A 158 -15.77 -13.84 7.53
CA GLU A 158 -15.47 -13.12 8.77
C GLU A 158 -14.15 -12.38 8.64
N GLU A 159 -14.20 -11.05 8.75
CA GLU A 159 -13.02 -10.21 8.78
C GLU A 159 -12.88 -9.57 10.18
N TRP A 160 -11.67 -9.68 10.73
CA TRP A 160 -11.30 -9.03 11.98
C TRP A 160 -10.41 -7.85 11.66
N LYS A 161 -10.89 -6.64 11.93
CA LYS A 161 -10.11 -5.41 11.78
C LYS A 161 -9.83 -4.81 13.14
N GLU A 162 -8.55 -4.66 13.46
CA GLU A 162 -8.11 -3.87 14.61
C GLU A 162 -8.07 -2.41 14.16
N ILE A 163 -9.02 -1.61 14.64
CA ILE A 163 -9.06 -0.17 14.36
C ILE A 163 -8.48 0.52 15.59
N ALA A 164 -7.34 1.19 15.41
CA ALA A 164 -6.92 2.22 16.33
C ALA A 164 -7.76 3.46 16.01
N SER A 165 -8.82 3.70 16.77
CA SER A 165 -9.56 4.96 16.67
C SER A 165 -8.67 6.08 17.22
N GLN A 166 -8.39 7.10 16.39
CA GLN A 166 -7.90 8.38 16.90
C GLN A 166 -8.93 8.94 17.87
N CYS A 167 -8.56 9.07 19.15
CA CYS A 167 -9.25 9.99 20.05
C CYS A 167 -8.58 11.35 19.91
N ASP A 168 -9.41 12.37 19.76
CA ASP A 168 -9.11 13.79 19.63
C ASP A 168 -8.50 14.26 18.31
N CYS A 169 -9.28 14.10 17.23
CA CYS A 169 -9.25 15.04 16.11
C CYS A 169 -9.77 16.42 16.56
N SER A 170 -9.04 17.11 17.44
CA SER A 170 -9.30 18.54 17.62
C SER A 170 -8.81 19.26 16.36
N PRO A 171 -9.65 20.08 15.69
CA PRO A 171 -9.28 20.79 14.45
C PRO A 171 -8.17 21.83 14.64
N THR A 172 -7.63 21.94 15.84
CA THR A 172 -6.67 22.94 16.30
C THR A 172 -5.41 22.97 15.43
N TYR A 173 -4.75 21.82 15.22
CA TYR A 173 -3.49 21.78 14.47
C TYR A 173 -3.68 21.90 12.95
N GLU A 174 -4.79 21.40 12.41
CA GLU A 174 -5.11 21.55 10.99
C GLU A 174 -5.43 23.02 10.66
N THR A 175 -6.22 23.67 11.51
CA THR A 175 -6.55 25.09 11.39
C THR A 175 -5.31 25.97 11.56
N GLU A 176 -4.46 25.68 12.55
CA GLU A 176 -3.19 26.40 12.74
C GLU A 176 -2.21 26.18 11.59
N ALA A 177 -2.07 24.94 11.10
CA ALA A 177 -1.23 24.64 9.94
C ALA A 177 -1.70 25.39 8.69
N TYR A 178 -3.02 25.48 8.49
CA TYR A 178 -3.63 26.22 7.39
C TYR A 178 -3.32 27.72 7.48
N GLN A 179 -3.50 28.33 8.66
CA GLN A 179 -3.17 29.73 8.91
C GLN A 179 -1.67 30.02 8.73
N ILE A 180 -0.79 29.14 9.21
CA ILE A 180 0.67 29.30 9.05
C ILE A 180 1.08 29.12 7.58
N LYS A 181 0.45 28.18 6.85
CA LYS A 181 0.65 27.98 5.42
C LYS A 181 0.30 29.25 4.63
N ALA A 182 -0.86 29.85 4.89
CA ALA A 182 -1.27 31.12 4.30
C ALA A 182 -0.27 32.24 4.62
N ARG A 183 0.13 32.37 5.89
CA ARG A 183 1.06 33.40 6.36
C ARG A 183 2.44 33.30 5.73
N ARG A 184 2.99 32.09 5.61
CA ARG A 184 4.28 31.87 4.96
C ARG A 184 4.22 32.19 3.46
N LYS A 185 3.13 31.83 2.79
CA LYS A 185 2.93 32.14 1.36
C LYS A 185 2.70 33.64 1.13
N PHE A 186 1.97 34.32 2.00
CA PHE A 186 1.82 35.77 1.99
C PHE A 186 3.18 36.48 2.19
N ALA A 187 3.94 36.07 3.20
CA ALA A 187 5.27 36.61 3.47
C ALA A 187 6.20 36.44 2.26
N ALA A 188 6.19 35.25 1.63
CA ALA A 188 6.95 34.98 0.41
C ALA A 188 6.49 35.85 -0.78
N ALA A 189 5.19 36.01 -0.98
CA ALA A 189 4.64 36.83 -2.07
C ALA A 189 4.95 38.33 -1.92
N LYS A 190 5.00 38.84 -0.69
CA LYS A 190 5.28 40.24 -0.39
C LYS A 190 6.77 40.53 -0.09
N GLY A 191 7.62 39.50 -0.08
CA GLY A 191 9.04 39.63 0.25
C GLY A 191 9.30 40.06 1.70
N LEU A 192 8.40 39.74 2.63
CA LEU A 192 8.48 40.09 4.05
C LEU A 192 9.00 38.91 4.89
N PRO A 193 9.69 39.17 6.02
CA PRO A 193 10.01 38.11 6.98
C PRO A 193 8.73 37.58 7.64
N PHE A 194 8.71 36.29 7.97
CA PHE A 194 7.53 35.61 8.53
C PHE A 194 7.05 36.25 9.85
N GLU A 195 7.99 36.75 10.65
CA GLU A 195 7.77 37.40 11.94
C GLU A 195 7.02 38.72 11.80
N ALA A 196 7.15 39.42 10.67
CA ALA A 196 6.53 40.73 10.43
C ALA A 196 5.10 40.64 9.89
N VAL A 197 4.62 39.45 9.52
CA VAL A 197 3.26 39.26 8.99
C VAL A 197 2.35 38.82 10.14
N SER A 198 1.23 39.48 10.37
CA SER A 198 0.18 39.02 11.28
C SER A 198 -0.96 38.32 10.52
N LEU A 199 -1.85 37.62 11.24
CA LEU A 199 -3.02 37.01 10.60
C LEU A 199 -3.98 38.07 10.03
N LYS A 200 -4.08 39.23 10.68
CA LYS A 200 -4.90 40.35 10.22
C LYS A 200 -4.43 40.89 8.87
N ASP A 201 -3.11 40.96 8.67
CA ASP A 201 -2.55 41.43 7.38
C ASP A 201 -2.91 40.53 6.20
N ILE A 202 -3.23 39.25 6.47
CA ILE A 202 -3.66 38.28 5.45
C ILE A 202 -5.17 38.36 5.26
N GLU A 203 -5.94 38.52 6.33
CA GLU A 203 -7.40 38.70 6.28
C GLU A 203 -7.78 39.99 5.54
N ASP A 204 -7.03 41.07 5.75
CA ASP A 204 -7.23 42.37 5.11
C ASP A 204 -6.70 42.42 3.66
N SER A 205 -6.13 41.32 3.16
CA SER A 205 -5.55 41.25 1.81
C SER A 205 -6.51 40.70 0.77
N ASP A 206 -6.28 41.05 -0.49
CA ASP A 206 -7.18 40.77 -1.62
C ASP A 206 -7.56 39.29 -1.82
N LEU A 207 -6.71 38.34 -1.40
CA LEU A 207 -6.93 36.90 -1.59
C LEU A 207 -7.39 36.19 -0.31
N GLY A 208 -7.28 36.83 0.85
CA GLY A 208 -7.63 36.27 2.16
C GLY A 208 -6.84 35.00 2.55
N LEU A 209 -7.17 34.44 3.72
CA LEU A 209 -6.53 33.22 4.25
C LEU A 209 -6.56 32.04 3.27
N GLN A 210 -7.69 31.82 2.60
CA GLN A 210 -7.85 30.69 1.68
C GLN A 210 -7.03 30.85 0.40
N GLY A 211 -7.09 32.02 -0.23
CA GLY A 211 -6.35 32.24 -1.47
C GLY A 211 -4.85 32.11 -1.26
N TYR A 212 -4.30 32.67 -0.17
CA TYR A 212 -2.88 32.49 0.15
C TYR A 212 -2.52 31.06 0.58
N ALA A 213 -3.41 30.31 1.25
CA ALA A 213 -3.14 28.91 1.61
C ALA A 213 -3.04 27.99 0.38
N GLU A 214 -3.83 28.24 -0.65
CA GLU A 214 -3.89 27.45 -1.89
C GLU A 214 -2.86 27.89 -2.94
N MET A 215 -2.39 29.15 -2.87
CA MET A 215 -1.46 29.73 -3.84
C MET A 215 -0.18 28.92 -4.06
N ILE A 216 0.17 28.62 -5.31
CA ILE A 216 1.36 27.82 -5.64
C ILE A 216 2.58 28.75 -5.70
N ILE A 217 3.23 28.97 -4.55
CA ILE A 217 4.51 29.70 -4.45
C ILE A 217 5.52 28.88 -3.67
N THR A 218 6.77 28.90 -4.13
CA THR A 218 7.90 28.31 -3.42
C THR A 218 8.22 29.11 -2.16
N VAL A 219 8.01 28.51 -0.99
CA VAL A 219 8.34 29.13 0.30
C VAL A 219 9.78 28.74 0.69
N PRO A 220 10.69 29.69 0.94
CA PRO A 220 12.05 29.41 1.38
C PRO A 220 12.08 28.50 2.62
N GLY A 221 12.88 27.42 2.59
CA GLY A 221 13.00 26.45 3.68
C GLY A 221 11.91 25.36 3.72
N ILE A 222 10.95 25.38 2.79
CA ILE A 222 9.94 24.34 2.61
C ILE A 222 10.06 23.80 1.19
N GLU A 223 10.78 22.69 1.00
CA GLU A 223 10.84 22.01 -0.29
C GLU A 223 9.47 21.40 -0.61
N VAL A 224 8.67 22.07 -1.44
CA VAL A 224 7.46 21.48 -2.02
C VAL A 224 7.94 20.36 -2.94
N VAL A 225 7.66 19.12 -2.56
CA VAL A 225 7.73 18.02 -3.52
C VAL A 225 6.51 18.24 -4.38
N GLU A 226 6.71 18.81 -5.56
CA GLU A 226 5.66 18.84 -6.58
C GLU A 226 5.24 17.39 -6.81
N ASP A 227 3.93 17.14 -6.78
CA ASP A 227 3.36 15.83 -7.10
C ASP A 227 3.48 15.64 -8.62
N ASP A 228 4.72 15.44 -9.08
CA ASP A 228 5.10 15.16 -10.45
C ASP A 228 4.63 13.74 -10.80
N SER A 229 3.33 13.66 -11.04
CA SER A 229 2.76 12.65 -11.91
C SER A 229 3.12 12.95 -13.37
N LYS A 230 4.43 13.00 -13.68
CA LYS A 230 5.02 12.82 -15.03
C LYS A 230 6.55 12.70 -14.96
N GLU A 231 7.01 11.54 -15.45
CA GLU A 231 8.38 11.19 -15.88
C GLU A 231 9.57 11.26 -14.90
N GLN A 232 10.06 10.06 -14.57
CA GLN A 232 11.39 9.79 -14.06
C GLN A 232 12.49 10.31 -15.00
N THR A 233 13.46 11.06 -14.46
CA THR A 233 14.87 10.75 -14.73
C THR A 233 15.71 10.80 -13.45
N SER A 234 16.52 9.77 -13.31
CA SER A 234 17.37 9.48 -12.17
C SER A 234 18.53 10.47 -12.02
N GLY A 235 18.70 11.05 -10.82
CA GLY A 235 19.86 11.85 -10.47
C GLY A 235 20.21 11.75 -9.00
N ARG A 236 20.83 10.64 -8.59
CA ARG A 236 21.38 10.43 -7.24
C ARG A 236 22.54 11.41 -7.00
N LYS A 237 22.25 12.60 -6.45
CA LYS A 237 23.29 13.52 -5.98
C LYS A 237 23.87 13.02 -4.66
N THR A 238 25.15 12.68 -4.70
CA THR A 238 26.00 12.38 -3.55
C THR A 238 26.41 13.69 -2.89
N ASN A 239 26.13 13.85 -1.59
CA ASN A 239 26.57 15.02 -0.83
C ASN A 239 28.09 14.96 -0.61
N LYS A 240 28.81 15.81 -1.34
CA LYS A 240 30.22 16.13 -1.14
C LYS A 240 30.31 17.15 0.01
N ARG A 241 30.78 16.69 1.17
CA ARG A 241 31.04 17.49 2.38
C ARG A 241 32.16 18.48 2.09
N LYS A 242 31.86 19.78 2.10
CA LYS A 242 32.85 20.87 2.02
C LYS A 242 33.34 21.15 3.45
N GLN A 243 34.60 20.86 3.73
CA GLN A 243 35.29 21.30 4.94
C GLN A 243 35.53 22.82 4.82
N ILE A 244 35.07 23.57 5.80
CA ILE A 244 35.55 24.93 6.08
C ILE A 244 36.57 24.78 7.20
N LYS A 245 37.75 25.33 6.94
CA LYS A 245 38.92 25.38 7.80
C LYS A 245 39.00 26.82 8.26
N ASP A 246 38.82 27.09 9.55
CA ASP A 246 39.26 28.34 10.16
C ASP A 246 39.99 28.03 11.47
N GLU A 247 41.20 28.57 11.51
CA GLU A 247 42.16 28.56 12.60
C GLU A 247 41.79 29.68 13.56
N GLU A 248 41.68 29.39 14.86
CA GLU A 248 42.25 30.26 15.90
C GLU A 248 42.31 29.53 17.25
N LYS A 249 43.53 29.42 17.78
CA LYS A 249 43.89 29.12 19.18
C LYS A 249 44.20 30.46 19.86
N PRO A 250 44.03 30.57 21.19
CA PRO A 250 45.16 30.35 22.12
C PRO A 250 44.78 29.42 23.28
N ALA A 251 45.64 28.44 23.62
CA ALA A 251 46.66 28.45 24.70
C ALA A 251 46.07 28.16 26.10
N ALA A 252 46.19 26.90 26.56
CA ALA A 252 47.00 26.42 27.70
C ALA A 252 46.29 26.65 29.05
N VAL A 253 46.09 25.63 29.90
CA VAL A 253 47.07 25.16 30.90
C VAL A 253 46.84 23.69 31.27
N THR A 254 47.96 22.99 31.41
CA THR A 254 48.27 21.68 32.00
C THR A 254 47.65 21.41 33.38
N ASP A 255 47.19 20.17 33.63
CA ASP A 255 47.81 19.37 34.71
C ASP A 255 47.56 17.86 34.61
N LYS A 256 48.50 17.14 35.25
CA LYS A 256 48.83 15.71 35.19
C LYS A 256 47.78 14.76 35.82
N ASN A 257 47.67 13.52 35.30
CA ASN A 257 48.13 12.36 36.07
C ASN A 257 48.28 11.08 35.23
N GLN A 258 49.36 10.34 35.52
CA GLN A 258 49.75 9.04 34.97
C GLN A 258 49.21 7.89 35.84
N GLU A 259 48.94 6.73 35.23
CA GLU A 259 49.40 5.38 35.62
C GLU A 259 48.96 4.42 34.48
N THR A 260 49.87 3.89 33.63
CA THR A 260 50.55 2.56 33.68
C THR A 260 49.62 1.38 33.99
N ALA A 261 49.61 0.23 33.33
CA ALA A 261 50.44 -0.48 32.34
C ALA A 261 49.46 -1.36 31.49
N GLU A 262 49.76 -2.04 30.38
CA GLU A 262 50.86 -2.94 30.12
C GLU A 262 50.85 -3.32 28.62
N LYS A 263 52.02 -3.67 28.08
CA LYS A 263 52.34 -3.80 26.66
C LYS A 263 52.48 -5.27 26.23
N GLN A 264 52.13 -5.50 24.95
CA GLN A 264 52.84 -6.34 23.96
C GLN A 264 52.60 -7.87 23.91
N PRO A 265 52.92 -8.56 22.78
CA PRO A 265 53.59 -8.09 21.56
C PRO A 265 52.92 -8.45 20.21
N LYS A 266 53.50 -7.82 19.19
CA LYS A 266 53.32 -8.01 17.73
C LYS A 266 54.37 -8.99 17.18
N GLN A 267 54.07 -9.50 15.97
CA GLN A 267 54.97 -9.96 14.87
C GLN A 267 55.42 -11.44 14.87
N PRO A 268 55.75 -12.05 13.69
CA PRO A 268 56.18 -11.42 12.43
C PRO A 268 55.54 -11.90 11.11
N LYS A 269 55.89 -11.13 10.06
CA LYS A 269 55.73 -11.38 8.62
C LYS A 269 56.68 -12.49 8.13
N THR A 270 56.33 -13.15 7.02
CA THR A 270 57.25 -13.70 5.99
C THR A 270 56.46 -13.82 4.68
N GLU A 271 56.81 -13.04 3.65
CA GLU A 271 57.51 -13.45 2.41
C GLU A 271 56.65 -14.37 1.51
N LYS A 272 55.95 -13.84 0.49
CA LYS A 272 56.40 -13.51 -0.88
C LYS A 272 57.25 -14.59 -1.55
N THR A 273 56.64 -15.28 -2.51
CA THR A 273 57.31 -15.74 -3.73
C THR A 273 56.43 -15.44 -4.95
N ASP A 274 57.05 -14.78 -5.92
CA ASP A 274 56.53 -14.39 -7.22
C ASP A 274 56.12 -15.56 -8.11
N LYS A 275 55.11 -15.33 -8.96
CA LYS A 275 55.16 -15.64 -10.40
C LYS A 275 53.91 -15.12 -11.12
N GLY A 276 54.14 -14.36 -12.19
CA GLY A 276 53.30 -14.43 -13.38
C GLY A 276 52.60 -13.13 -13.79
N ASP A 277 53.35 -12.25 -14.48
CA ASP A 277 52.77 -11.32 -15.43
C ASP A 277 52.00 -12.09 -16.52
N ASN A 278 50.70 -11.82 -16.65
CA ASN A 278 50.02 -11.95 -17.94
C ASN A 278 48.79 -11.05 -18.01
N LYS A 279 48.91 -9.97 -18.78
CA LYS A 279 47.81 -9.10 -19.21
C LYS A 279 46.73 -9.93 -19.94
N LYS A 280 45.50 -9.87 -19.46
CA LYS A 280 44.29 -10.19 -20.23
C LYS A 280 43.16 -9.18 -19.94
N PRO A 281 42.21 -8.99 -20.88
CA PRO A 281 41.69 -7.70 -21.29
C PRO A 281 40.52 -7.19 -20.43
N LYS A 282 40.24 -5.88 -20.55
CA LYS A 282 39.01 -5.21 -20.08
C LYS A 282 37.78 -6.05 -20.43
N ALA A 283 37.19 -6.69 -19.43
CA ALA A 283 35.85 -7.23 -19.53
C ALA A 283 34.86 -6.07 -19.61
N LYS A 284 34.04 -6.08 -20.67
CA LYS A 284 32.85 -5.22 -20.81
C LYS A 284 32.00 -5.33 -19.54
N ALA A 285 31.54 -4.19 -19.04
CA ALA A 285 30.62 -4.12 -17.92
C ALA A 285 29.39 -5.00 -18.20
N LYS A 286 29.20 -6.05 -17.40
CA LYS A 286 27.94 -6.79 -17.35
C LYS A 286 26.84 -5.85 -16.83
N PRO A 287 25.60 -5.94 -17.32
CA PRO A 287 24.47 -5.21 -16.76
C PRO A 287 24.34 -5.54 -15.27
N LYS A 288 24.07 -4.53 -14.44
CA LYS A 288 23.68 -4.74 -13.04
C LYS A 288 22.43 -5.63 -13.03
N GLU A 289 22.58 -6.88 -12.59
CA GLU A 289 21.43 -7.69 -12.17
C GLU A 289 20.68 -6.89 -11.10
N ALA A 290 19.43 -6.53 -11.39
CA ALA A 290 18.52 -6.03 -10.39
C ALA A 290 18.49 -7.05 -9.25
N SER A 291 18.55 -6.59 -7.99
CA SER A 291 18.50 -7.53 -6.88
C SER A 291 17.18 -8.30 -6.96
N ALA A 292 17.15 -9.59 -6.60
CA ALA A 292 15.94 -10.40 -6.65
C ALA A 292 14.74 -9.74 -5.94
N LYS A 293 15.03 -8.91 -4.93
CA LYS A 293 14.05 -8.10 -4.20
C LYS A 293 13.47 -6.95 -5.05
N ASP A 294 14.30 -6.30 -5.86
CA ASP A 294 13.85 -5.22 -6.76
C ASP A 294 12.97 -5.78 -7.88
N ALA A 295 13.37 -6.92 -8.47
CA ALA A 295 12.56 -7.62 -9.47
C ALA A 295 11.19 -8.05 -8.89
N GLU A 296 11.18 -8.57 -7.66
CA GLU A 296 9.95 -8.94 -6.97
C GLU A 296 9.06 -7.74 -6.69
N ASN A 297 9.62 -6.63 -6.15
CA ASN A 297 8.87 -5.42 -5.90
C ASN A 297 8.29 -4.82 -7.19
N GLY A 298 9.06 -4.83 -8.29
CA GLY A 298 8.61 -4.37 -9.60
C GLY A 298 7.44 -5.21 -10.13
N ALA A 299 7.57 -6.53 -10.10
CA ALA A 299 6.52 -7.44 -10.54
C ALA A 299 5.24 -7.32 -9.69
N ARG A 300 5.39 -7.20 -8.35
CA ARG A 300 4.25 -6.94 -7.44
C ARG A 300 3.53 -5.65 -7.81
N HIS A 301 4.29 -4.57 -8.04
CA HIS A 301 3.71 -3.29 -8.42
C HIS A 301 2.93 -3.40 -9.73
N ILE A 302 3.49 -4.05 -10.75
CA ILE A 302 2.80 -4.29 -12.04
C ILE A 302 1.50 -5.08 -11.84
N VAL A 303 1.53 -6.16 -11.05
CA VAL A 303 0.33 -6.96 -10.75
C VAL A 303 -0.76 -6.11 -10.08
N LEU A 304 -0.39 -5.27 -9.11
CA LEU A 304 -1.33 -4.37 -8.43
C LEU A 304 -1.94 -3.34 -9.39
N GLN A 305 -1.14 -2.78 -10.30
CA GLN A 305 -1.64 -1.82 -11.30
C GLN A 305 -2.59 -2.48 -12.30
N ILE A 306 -2.26 -3.68 -12.82
CA ILE A 306 -3.14 -4.43 -13.73
C ILE A 306 -4.49 -4.72 -13.06
N GLN A 307 -4.47 -5.14 -11.79
CA GLN A 307 -5.68 -5.44 -11.05
C GLN A 307 -6.52 -4.18 -10.81
N ARG A 308 -5.87 -3.08 -10.41
CA ARG A 308 -6.55 -1.80 -10.21
C ARG A 308 -7.20 -1.30 -11.50
N ALA A 309 -6.47 -1.34 -12.61
CA ALA A 309 -6.99 -0.95 -13.92
C ALA A 309 -8.21 -1.81 -14.31
N THR A 310 -8.14 -3.13 -14.09
CA THR A 310 -9.25 -4.06 -14.37
C THR A 310 -10.48 -3.70 -13.53
N GLN A 311 -10.32 -3.55 -12.21
CA GLN A 311 -11.43 -3.19 -11.33
C GLN A 311 -12.05 -1.82 -11.65
N THR A 312 -11.22 -0.83 -12.00
CA THR A 312 -11.72 0.48 -12.43
C THR A 312 -12.51 0.36 -13.72
N MET A 313 -12.01 -0.38 -14.71
CA MET A 313 -12.71 -0.56 -15.98
C MET A 313 -13.99 -1.38 -15.83
N ASP A 314 -14.02 -2.41 -14.98
CA ASP A 314 -15.24 -3.18 -14.70
C ASP A 314 -16.34 -2.28 -14.10
N ARG A 315 -15.98 -1.43 -13.13
CA ARG A 315 -16.93 -0.45 -12.55
C ARG A 315 -17.42 0.57 -13.57
N LEU A 316 -16.51 1.08 -14.40
CA LEU A 316 -16.86 2.01 -15.48
C LEU A 316 -17.77 1.34 -16.51
N GLN A 317 -17.56 0.05 -16.80
CA GLN A 317 -18.40 -0.71 -17.72
C GLN A 317 -19.82 -0.85 -17.16
N GLU A 318 -19.98 -1.03 -15.85
CA GLU A 318 -21.30 -1.08 -15.21
C GLU A 318 -22.00 0.29 -15.21
N SER A 319 -21.27 1.39 -14.98
CA SER A 319 -21.86 2.72 -14.84
C SER A 319 -22.04 3.49 -16.15
N LEU A 320 -21.26 3.18 -17.19
CA LEU A 320 -21.17 3.96 -18.44
C LEU A 320 -21.35 3.09 -19.69
N ALA A 321 -22.04 1.95 -19.58
CA ALA A 321 -22.26 1.04 -20.70
C ALA A 321 -22.95 1.73 -21.91
N ASP A 322 -23.85 2.67 -21.61
CA ASP A 322 -24.69 3.33 -22.61
C ASP A 322 -24.05 4.61 -23.19
N GLU A 323 -22.91 5.03 -22.66
CA GLU A 323 -22.21 6.24 -23.09
C GLU A 323 -21.42 5.98 -24.38
N PRO A 324 -21.73 6.65 -25.51
CA PRO A 324 -21.11 6.36 -26.81
C PRO A 324 -19.58 6.53 -26.83
N TRP A 325 -19.04 7.43 -26.01
CA TRP A 325 -17.59 7.66 -25.90
C TRP A 325 -16.87 6.59 -25.06
N ALA A 326 -17.58 5.87 -24.18
CA ALA A 326 -16.99 4.85 -23.32
C ALA A 326 -16.78 3.53 -24.07
N VAL A 327 -17.62 3.22 -25.06
CA VAL A 327 -17.53 2.01 -25.90
C VAL A 327 -16.13 1.82 -26.54
N PRO A 328 -15.54 2.81 -27.25
CA PRO A 328 -14.20 2.65 -27.82
C PRO A 328 -13.12 2.45 -26.76
N LEU A 329 -13.20 3.18 -25.63
CA LEU A 329 -12.25 3.02 -24.51
C LEU A 329 -12.29 1.61 -23.91
N MET A 330 -13.49 1.06 -23.69
CA MET A 330 -13.68 -0.31 -23.20
C MET A 330 -13.13 -1.35 -24.18
N LYS A 331 -13.29 -1.10 -25.48
CA LYS A 331 -12.75 -1.95 -26.55
C LYS A 331 -11.23 -1.93 -26.55
N GLU A 332 -10.60 -0.74 -26.49
CA GLU A 332 -9.15 -0.59 -26.41
C GLU A 332 -8.57 -1.30 -25.18
N PHE A 333 -9.21 -1.14 -24.03
CA PHE A 333 -8.79 -1.83 -22.80
C PHE A 333 -8.85 -3.35 -22.93
N LYS A 334 -9.93 -3.90 -23.51
CA LYS A 334 -10.05 -5.35 -23.77
C LYS A 334 -8.99 -5.83 -24.76
N THR A 335 -8.66 -5.03 -25.78
CA THR A 335 -7.56 -5.32 -26.72
C THR A 335 -6.21 -5.36 -25.99
N MET A 336 -5.90 -4.36 -25.15
CA MET A 336 -4.67 -4.35 -24.35
C MET A 336 -4.57 -5.56 -23.41
N GLN A 337 -5.68 -5.96 -22.78
CA GLN A 337 -5.70 -7.18 -21.95
C GLN A 337 -5.47 -8.46 -22.76
N ALA A 338 -6.03 -8.54 -23.98
CA ALA A 338 -5.82 -9.68 -24.86
C ALA A 338 -4.36 -9.76 -25.32
N MET A 339 -3.77 -8.63 -25.72
CA MET A 339 -2.35 -8.54 -26.08
C MET A 339 -1.45 -8.94 -24.91
N LEU A 340 -1.73 -8.47 -23.69
CA LEU A 340 -0.97 -8.88 -22.52
C LEU A 340 -1.07 -10.39 -22.29
N LYS A 341 -2.26 -10.99 -22.41
CA LYS A 341 -2.44 -12.46 -22.29
C LYS A 341 -1.62 -13.21 -23.33
N GLU A 342 -1.65 -12.77 -24.58
CA GLU A 342 -0.87 -13.34 -25.67
C GLU A 342 0.64 -13.23 -25.41
N GLN A 343 1.10 -12.08 -24.90
CA GLN A 343 2.52 -11.91 -24.55
C GLN A 343 2.94 -12.79 -23.37
N LEU A 344 2.05 -13.14 -22.43
CA LEU A 344 2.36 -14.07 -21.34
C LEU A 344 2.42 -15.54 -21.80
N ALA A 345 1.71 -15.89 -22.86
CA ALA A 345 1.67 -17.22 -23.45
C ALA A 345 1.84 -17.16 -24.99
N PRO A 346 3.02 -16.73 -25.48
CA PRO A 346 3.26 -16.65 -26.91
C PRO A 346 3.28 -18.05 -27.52
N LYS A 347 2.88 -18.18 -28.79
CA LYS A 347 2.95 -19.45 -29.53
C LYS A 347 4.38 -19.98 -29.62
N ASP A 348 5.34 -19.07 -29.77
CA ASP A 348 6.76 -19.34 -29.85
C ASP A 348 7.47 -18.66 -28.67
N GLY A 349 7.78 -19.43 -27.61
CA GLY A 349 8.57 -18.96 -26.47
C GLY A 349 8.11 -19.51 -25.12
N ASP A 350 8.71 -18.98 -24.04
CA ASP A 350 8.38 -19.41 -22.69
C ASP A 350 6.96 -18.98 -22.30
N ASN A 351 6.11 -19.94 -21.92
CA ASN A 351 4.82 -19.66 -21.33
C ASN A 351 4.99 -19.39 -19.83
N ILE A 352 4.73 -18.14 -19.41
CA ILE A 352 4.81 -17.72 -18.00
C ILE A 352 3.44 -17.44 -17.38
N GLN A 353 2.35 -17.79 -18.07
CA GLN A 353 1.00 -17.46 -17.63
C GLN A 353 0.65 -18.12 -16.29
N GLU A 354 1.04 -19.39 -16.10
CA GLU A 354 0.84 -20.10 -14.83
C GLU A 354 1.59 -19.43 -13.68
N PHE A 355 2.87 -19.10 -13.89
CA PHE A 355 3.68 -18.36 -12.93
C PHE A 355 3.04 -17.01 -12.53
N VAL A 356 2.54 -16.25 -13.51
CA VAL A 356 1.89 -14.95 -13.25
C VAL A 356 0.57 -15.13 -12.50
N ASN A 357 -0.20 -16.18 -12.79
CA ASN A 357 -1.43 -16.47 -12.06
C ASN A 357 -1.14 -16.80 -10.59
N GLU A 358 -0.12 -17.63 -10.31
CA GLU A 358 0.30 -17.91 -8.95
C GLU A 358 0.88 -16.68 -8.24
N LEU A 359 1.64 -15.84 -8.96
CA LEU A 359 2.13 -14.55 -8.44
C LEU A 359 0.96 -13.65 -8.03
N LYS A 360 -0.09 -13.53 -8.86
CA LYS A 360 -1.31 -12.79 -8.52
C LYS A 360 -1.95 -13.33 -7.25
N ILE A 361 -2.12 -14.64 -7.14
CA ILE A 361 -2.69 -15.27 -5.94
C ILE A 361 -1.84 -14.92 -4.70
N CYS A 362 -0.51 -15.01 -4.80
CA CYS A 362 0.39 -14.66 -3.69
C CYS A 362 0.29 -13.17 -3.30
N VAL A 363 0.10 -12.27 -4.27
CA VAL A 363 -0.05 -10.83 -4.01
C VAL A 363 -1.41 -10.50 -3.37
N PHE A 364 -2.49 -11.15 -3.80
CA PHE A 364 -3.86 -10.81 -3.35
C PHE A 364 -4.35 -11.60 -2.15
N SER A 365 -3.86 -12.83 -1.92
CA SER A 365 -4.35 -13.72 -0.86
C SER A 365 -4.08 -13.24 0.57
N GLY A 366 -3.44 -12.09 0.77
CA GLY A 366 -3.14 -11.57 2.11
C GLY A 366 -2.18 -12.45 2.93
N THR A 367 -1.66 -13.54 2.36
CA THR A 367 -0.72 -14.48 2.98
C THR A 367 0.66 -13.86 3.29
N GLY A 368 0.80 -12.56 3.02
CA GLY A 368 1.96 -11.75 3.37
C GLY A 368 3.25 -12.27 2.72
N PRO A 369 4.39 -12.14 3.41
CA PRO A 369 5.67 -12.68 2.92
C PRO A 369 5.68 -14.21 2.77
N GLY A 370 4.67 -14.93 3.28
CA GLY A 370 4.59 -16.39 3.25
C GLY A 370 4.32 -16.95 1.86
N GLY A 371 3.32 -16.42 1.14
CA GLY A 371 2.97 -16.89 -0.20
C GLY A 371 4.12 -16.80 -1.19
N LEU A 372 4.86 -15.69 -1.17
CA LEU A 372 6.01 -15.48 -2.07
C LEU A 372 7.23 -16.33 -1.73
N LYS A 373 7.40 -16.70 -0.45
CA LYS A 373 8.42 -17.70 -0.09
C LYS A 373 8.09 -19.06 -0.69
N THR A 374 6.82 -19.46 -0.68
CA THR A 374 6.36 -20.71 -1.31
C THR A 374 6.57 -20.67 -2.83
N LEU A 375 6.16 -19.57 -3.47
CA LEU A 375 6.35 -19.38 -4.91
C LEU A 375 7.84 -19.42 -5.30
N LYS A 376 8.70 -18.74 -4.52
CA LYS A 376 10.15 -18.78 -4.73
C LYS A 376 10.73 -20.19 -4.56
N LYS A 377 10.22 -20.97 -3.62
CA LYS A 377 10.64 -22.37 -3.40
C LYS A 377 10.21 -23.29 -4.54
N GLN A 378 9.02 -23.06 -5.11
CA GLN A 378 8.47 -23.83 -6.22
C GLN A 378 9.25 -23.59 -7.51
N TYR A 379 9.51 -22.32 -7.86
CA TYR A 379 10.15 -21.97 -9.12
C TYR A 379 11.69 -21.92 -9.07
N LYS A 380 12.30 -21.96 -7.88
CA LYS A 380 13.75 -22.03 -7.65
C LYS A 380 14.53 -21.07 -8.57
N ASP A 381 15.39 -21.60 -9.43
CA ASP A 381 16.28 -20.85 -10.32
C ASP A 381 15.52 -20.12 -11.44
N ARG A 382 14.27 -20.51 -11.72
CA ARG A 382 13.38 -19.83 -12.69
C ARG A 382 12.62 -18.66 -12.10
N TYR A 383 12.62 -18.48 -10.77
CA TYR A 383 11.83 -17.43 -10.11
C TYR A 383 12.23 -16.02 -10.57
N VAL A 384 13.51 -15.66 -10.45
CA VAL A 384 13.99 -14.32 -10.83
C VAL A 384 13.91 -14.09 -12.35
N PRO A 385 14.31 -15.05 -13.22
CA PRO A 385 14.10 -14.93 -14.66
C PRO A 385 12.64 -14.72 -15.04
N ASN A 386 11.70 -15.45 -14.44
CA ASN A 386 10.27 -15.30 -14.74
C ASN A 386 9.72 -13.94 -14.29
N LEU A 387 10.18 -13.39 -13.16
CA LEU A 387 9.83 -12.03 -12.73
C LEU A 387 10.32 -10.98 -13.72
N ALA A 388 11.57 -11.11 -14.18
CA ALA A 388 12.16 -10.19 -15.15
C ALA A 388 11.44 -10.28 -16.51
N LEU A 389 11.17 -11.50 -16.98
CA LEU A 389 10.45 -11.75 -18.23
C LEU A 389 9.00 -11.25 -18.16
N PHE A 390 8.33 -11.41 -17.02
CA PHE A 390 7.01 -10.82 -16.77
C PHE A 390 7.06 -9.29 -16.88
N ALA A 391 8.00 -8.64 -16.18
CA ALA A 391 8.14 -7.19 -16.22
C ALA A 391 8.46 -6.67 -17.63
N ASP A 392 9.23 -7.42 -18.41
CA ASP A 392 9.56 -7.07 -19.79
C ASP A 392 8.36 -7.19 -20.73
N ARG A 393 7.61 -8.30 -20.64
CA ARG A 393 6.36 -8.52 -21.40
C ARG A 393 5.25 -7.53 -21.03
N CYS A 394 5.27 -6.95 -19.84
CA CYS A 394 4.34 -5.88 -19.50
C CYS A 394 4.69 -4.52 -20.13
N LYS A 395 5.92 -4.31 -20.61
CA LYS A 395 6.31 -3.06 -21.28
C LYS A 395 5.82 -2.99 -22.72
N GLY A 396 5.71 -4.13 -23.40
CA GLY A 396 5.30 -4.19 -24.81
C GLY A 396 3.95 -3.50 -25.07
N PRO A 397 2.87 -3.87 -24.36
CA PRO A 397 1.56 -3.24 -24.52
C PRO A 397 1.51 -1.79 -24.03
N ALA A 398 2.47 -1.34 -23.23
CA ALA A 398 2.51 0.02 -22.69
C ALA A 398 3.28 1.02 -23.57
N GLN A 399 3.95 0.54 -24.62
CA GLN A 399 4.74 1.35 -25.55
C GLN A 399 4.08 1.53 -26.92
N GLN A 400 2.93 0.89 -27.15
CA GLN A 400 2.05 1.11 -28.30
C GLN A 400 0.93 2.06 -27.89
#